data_AF-A0AAD4Q540-F1
#
_entry.id   AF-A0AAD4Q540-F1
#
_cell.length_a   1.000
_cell.length_b   1.000
_cell.length_c   1.000
_cell.angle_alpha   90.00
_cell.angle_beta   90.00
_cell.angle_gamma   90.00
#
_symmetry.space_group_name_H-M   'P 1'
#
loop_
_entity.id
_entity.type
_entity.pdbx_description
1 polymer ?
#
loop_
_entity_poly.entity_id
_entity_poly.type
_entity_poly.pdbx_seq_one_letter_code
_entity_poly.pdbx_strand_id
1 'polypeptide(L)'
;MAQNQYKFGVQMRCSGCSRTIEDAISGVDDLKTLDVSLEHKSVLVTVRPSLSYEEVLTIIKETGKNVRSGEANGQARGFESIIWGREAQLSFLMTFLLFYMSVRCF
;
A
#
# COMPACT_ATOMS: atom_id res chain seq x y z
N MET A 1 -6.43 0.96 -25.39
CA MET A 1 -6.90 0.41 -24.10
C MET A 1 -6.08 1.07 -23.00
N ALA A 2 -6.73 1.76 -22.06
CA ALA A 2 -6.04 2.40 -20.93
C ALA A 2 -5.46 1.30 -20.02
N GLN A 3 -4.26 1.53 -19.48
CA GLN A 3 -3.60 0.63 -18.54
C GLN A 3 -2.93 1.47 -17.46
N ASN A 4 -2.92 0.97 -16.23
CA ASN A 4 -2.23 1.61 -15.12
C ASN A 4 -0.96 0.84 -14.80
N GLN A 5 0.10 1.56 -14.49
CA GLN A 5 1.39 1.00 -14.08
C GLN A 5 1.68 1.40 -12.64
N TYR A 6 1.93 0.42 -11.79
CA TYR A 6 2.24 0.60 -10.38
C TYR A 6 3.62 0.06 -10.09
N LYS A 7 4.43 0.83 -9.35
CA LYS A 7 5.76 0.42 -8.93
C LYS A 7 5.86 0.47 -7.42
N PHE A 8 6.25 -0.64 -6.82
CA PHE A 8 6.40 -0.78 -5.38
C PHE A 8 7.84 -1.13 -5.03
N GLY A 9 8.45 -0.37 -4.12
CA GLY A 9 9.74 -0.73 -3.52
C GLY A 9 9.49 -1.63 -2.32
N VAL A 10 9.91 -2.89 -2.38
CA VAL A 10 9.64 -3.90 -1.34
C VAL A 10 10.93 -4.43 -0.78
N GLN A 11 11.03 -4.62 0.53
CA GLN A 11 12.22 -5.23 1.12
C GLN A 11 12.24 -6.74 0.89
N MET A 12 12.94 -7.17 -0.15
CA MET A 12 13.17 -8.58 -0.49
C MET A 12 14.58 -9.02 -0.02
N ARG A 13 14.72 -10.28 0.41
CA ARG A 13 15.99 -10.85 0.89
C ARG A 13 16.54 -11.96 0.00
N CYS A 14 15.67 -12.77 -0.59
CA CYS A 14 16.03 -13.96 -1.36
C CYS A 14 15.04 -14.20 -2.50
N SER A 15 15.41 -15.04 -3.46
CA SER A 15 14.55 -15.45 -4.58
C SER A 15 13.23 -16.10 -4.16
N GLY A 16 13.17 -16.72 -2.99
CA GLY A 16 11.90 -17.20 -2.43
C GLY A 16 10.91 -16.07 -2.12
N CYS A 17 11.40 -14.86 -1.76
CA CYS A 17 10.54 -13.72 -1.45
C CYS A 17 9.91 -13.11 -2.71
N SER A 18 10.62 -13.09 -3.84
CA SER A 18 10.04 -12.58 -5.10
C SER A 18 8.94 -13.51 -5.58
N ARG A 19 9.14 -14.83 -5.49
CA ARG A 19 8.14 -15.81 -5.91
C ARG A 19 6.83 -15.71 -5.14
N THR A 20 6.88 -15.54 -3.82
CA THR A 20 5.66 -15.32 -3.01
C THR A 20 4.90 -14.07 -3.44
N ILE A 21 5.62 -13.01 -3.80
CA ILE A 21 5.00 -11.76 -4.29
C ILE A 21 4.40 -11.99 -5.68
N GLU A 22 5.13 -12.70 -6.56
CA GLU A 22 4.64 -13.06 -7.88
C GLU A 22 3.36 -13.88 -7.82
N ASP A 23 3.33 -14.93 -6.98
CA ASP A 23 2.16 -15.78 -6.78
C ASP A 23 0.98 -14.96 -6.23
N ALA A 24 1.20 -14.13 -5.21
CA ALA A 24 0.14 -13.31 -4.61
C ALA A 24 -0.47 -12.31 -5.60
N ILE A 25 0.36 -11.70 -6.44
CA ILE A 25 -0.09 -10.74 -7.46
C ILE A 25 -0.76 -11.49 -8.61
N SER A 26 -0.20 -12.61 -9.08
CA SER A 26 -0.75 -13.41 -10.19
C SER A 26 -2.17 -13.92 -9.97
N GLY A 27 -2.61 -14.04 -8.71
CA GLY A 27 -3.98 -14.42 -8.35
C GLY A 27 -5.04 -13.36 -8.67
N VAL A 28 -4.66 -12.17 -9.15
CA VAL A 28 -5.60 -11.10 -9.49
C VAL A 28 -5.93 -11.12 -10.98
N ASP A 29 -7.21 -11.31 -11.34
CA ASP A 29 -7.70 -11.53 -12.72
C ASP A 29 -7.44 -10.37 -13.72
N ASP A 30 -7.14 -9.17 -13.22
CA ASP A 30 -7.00 -7.94 -14.00
C ASP A 30 -5.54 -7.52 -14.27
N LEU A 31 -4.60 -8.43 -14.02
CA LEU A 31 -3.20 -8.27 -14.39
C LEU A 31 -2.93 -8.44 -15.88
N LYS A 32 -2.05 -7.60 -16.39
CA LYS A 32 -1.56 -7.68 -17.77
C LYS A 32 -0.08 -8.05 -17.83
N THR A 33 0.74 -7.42 -16.99
CA THR A 33 2.18 -7.69 -16.95
C THR A 33 2.69 -7.51 -15.54
N LEU A 34 3.55 -8.43 -15.11
CA LEU A 34 4.21 -8.41 -13.82
C LEU A 34 5.71 -8.54 -14.05
N ASP A 35 6.48 -7.62 -13.49
CA ASP A 35 7.93 -7.64 -13.50
C ASP A 35 8.45 -7.46 -12.07
N VAL A 36 9.24 -8.43 -11.60
CA VAL A 36 9.78 -8.44 -10.24
C VAL A 36 11.30 -8.45 -10.31
N SER A 37 11.91 -7.39 -9.80
CA SER A 37 13.35 -7.18 -9.84
C SER A 37 13.95 -7.36 -8.45
N LEU A 38 14.69 -8.46 -8.24
CA LEU A 38 15.41 -8.74 -6.99
C LEU A 38 16.59 -7.78 -6.76
N GLU A 39 17.26 -7.35 -7.82
CA GLU A 39 18.41 -6.45 -7.77
C GLU A 39 18.01 -5.07 -7.25
N HIS A 40 16.97 -4.51 -7.86
CA HIS A 40 16.42 -3.20 -7.49
C HIS A 40 15.42 -3.26 -6.33
N LYS A 41 15.03 -4.46 -5.90
CA LYS A 41 14.03 -4.69 -4.83
C LYS A 41 12.72 -3.96 -5.15
N SER A 42 12.30 -4.05 -6.41
CA SER A 42 11.13 -3.36 -6.94
C SER A 42 10.21 -4.31 -7.67
N VAL A 43 8.91 -4.05 -7.56
CA VAL A 43 7.83 -4.78 -8.22
C VAL A 43 7.12 -3.80 -9.13
N LEU A 44 7.06 -4.11 -10.42
CA LEU A 44 6.34 -3.33 -11.43
C LEU A 44 5.14 -4.14 -11.90
N VAL A 45 3.97 -3.56 -11.76
CA VAL A 45 2.69 -4.18 -12.06
C VAL A 45 1.96 -3.34 -13.09
N THR A 46 1.56 -3.95 -14.19
CA THR A 46 0.69 -3.32 -15.19
C THR A 46 -0.67 -3.98 -15.16
N VAL A 47 -1.69 -3.19 -14.85
CA VAL A 47 -3.07 -3.67 -14.65
C VAL A 47 -4.05 -2.92 -15.55
N ARG A 48 -5.22 -3.53 -15.72
CA ARG A 48 -6.40 -2.84 -16.26
C ARG A 48 -6.87 -1.73 -15.29
N PRO A 49 -7.55 -0.69 -15.79
CA PRO A 49 -8.03 0.42 -14.96
C PRO A 49 -9.13 0.02 -13.96
N SER A 50 -9.61 -1.22 -14.01
CA SER A 50 -10.52 -1.81 -13.02
C SER A 50 -9.85 -2.06 -11.67
N LEU A 51 -8.54 -2.32 -11.64
CA LEU A 51 -7.80 -2.52 -10.39
C LEU A 51 -7.26 -1.21 -9.84
N SER A 52 -7.48 -1.01 -8.54
CA SER A 52 -6.94 0.12 -7.82
C SER A 52 -5.53 -0.16 -7.31
N TYR A 53 -4.75 0.91 -7.15
CA TYR A 53 -3.42 0.86 -6.52
C TYR A 53 -3.47 0.33 -5.09
N GLU A 54 -4.56 0.60 -4.36
CA GLU A 54 -4.72 0.24 -2.95
C GLU A 54 -4.93 -1.26 -2.75
N GLU A 55 -5.68 -1.91 -3.63
CA GLU A 55 -5.86 -3.37 -3.62
C GLU A 55 -4.52 -4.08 -3.83
N VAL A 56 -3.75 -3.67 -4.84
CA VAL A 56 -2.43 -4.26 -5.12
C VAL A 56 -1.49 -4.05 -3.94
N LEU A 57 -1.51 -2.86 -3.33
CA LEU A 57 -0.70 -2.58 -2.15
C LEU A 57 -1.12 -3.46 -0.96
N THR A 58 -2.42 -3.68 -0.77
CA THR A 58 -2.96 -4.51 0.31
C THR A 58 -2.50 -5.96 0.17
N ILE A 59 -2.61 -6.52 -1.04
CA ILE A 59 -2.12 -7.87 -1.35
C ILE A 59 -0.63 -7.99 -1.03
N ILE A 60 0.19 -7.02 -1.44
CA ILE A 60 1.63 -7.03 -1.14
C ILE A 60 1.88 -6.95 0.37
N LYS A 61 1.08 -6.18 1.12
CA LYS A 61 1.19 -6.11 2.59
C LYS A 61 0.79 -7.43 3.25
N GLU A 62 -0.23 -8.11 2.76
CA GLU A 62 -0.68 -9.42 3.25
C GLU A 62 0.40 -10.50 3.09
N THR A 63 1.30 -10.37 2.10
CA THR A 63 2.50 -11.23 2.00
C THR A 63 3.51 -11.05 3.15
N GLY A 64 3.28 -10.09 4.06
CA GLY A 64 4.12 -9.81 5.22
C GLY A 64 5.42 -9.09 4.86
N LYS A 65 5.48 -8.43 3.70
CA LYS A 65 6.66 -7.71 3.23
C LYS A 65 6.53 -6.22 3.51
N ASN A 66 7.65 -5.61 3.89
CA ASN A 66 7.71 -4.18 4.13
C ASN A 66 7.85 -3.42 2.79
N VAL A 67 6.85 -2.60 2.46
CA VAL A 67 6.87 -1.74 1.27
C VAL A 67 7.36 -0.36 1.69
N ARG A 68 8.42 0.11 1.04
CA ARG A 68 9.14 1.35 1.35
C ARG A 68 8.71 2.51 0.47
N SER A 69 8.30 2.22 -0.75
CA SER A 69 7.88 3.22 -1.72
C SER A 69 6.79 2.67 -2.61
N GLY A 70 5.99 3.58 -3.16
CA GLY A 70 4.93 3.24 -4.05
C GLY A 70 4.65 4.39 -5.03
N GLU A 71 4.56 4.05 -6.30
CA GLU A 71 4.37 4.98 -7.41
C GLU A 71 3.22 4.47 -8.27
N ALA A 72 2.32 5.37 -8.67
CA ALA A 72 1.22 5.06 -9.56
C ALA A 72 1.29 5.96 -10.80
N ASN A 73 1.42 5.34 -11.98
CA ASN A 73 1.55 6.02 -13.27
C ASN A 73 2.66 7.10 -13.26
N GLY A 74 3.79 6.82 -12.60
CA GLY A 74 4.91 7.75 -12.46
C GLY A 74 4.73 8.85 -11.40
N GLN A 75 3.60 8.87 -10.68
CA GLN A 75 3.38 9.78 -9.56
C GLN A 75 3.65 9.07 -8.23
N ALA A 76 4.58 9.59 -7.43
CA ALA A 76 4.86 9.06 -6.10
C ALA A 76 3.61 9.19 -5.20
N ARG A 77 3.12 8.06 -4.69
CA ARG A 77 2.01 8.00 -3.74
C ARG A 77 2.61 7.82 -2.35
N GLY A 78 2.51 8.86 -1.51
CA GLY A 78 2.97 8.81 -0.13
C GLY A 78 2.29 7.69 0.65
N PHE A 79 3.07 6.97 1.46
CA PHE A 79 2.60 5.82 2.26
C PHE A 79 1.65 6.21 3.42
N GLU A 80 1.47 7.52 3.62
CA GLU A 80 0.79 8.13 4.76
C GLU A 80 -0.74 7.97 4.73
N SER A 81 -1.35 7.69 3.57
CA SER A 81 -2.79 7.50 3.46
C SER A 81 -3.30 6.12 3.87
N ILE A 82 -2.45 5.07 3.88
CA ILE A 82 -2.92 3.69 4.13
C ILE A 82 -2.82 3.27 5.60
N ILE A 83 -2.09 4.02 6.45
CA ILE A 83 -2.00 3.70 7.89
C ILE A 83 -3.23 4.19 8.67
N TRP A 84 -4.14 4.96 8.05
CA TRP A 84 -5.23 5.57 8.80
C TRP A 84 -6.61 5.50 8.13
N GLY A 85 -6.92 4.34 7.56
CA GLY A 85 -8.31 3.91 7.43
C GLY A 85 -8.79 3.29 8.73
N ARG A 86 -9.35 4.12 9.66
CA ARG A 86 -10.41 3.78 10.64
C ARG A 86 -10.17 3.96 12.16
N GLU A 87 -9.01 4.38 12.68
CA GLU A 87 -8.78 4.26 14.15
C GLU A 87 -8.46 5.51 14.99
N ALA A 88 -8.22 6.74 14.48
CA ALA A 88 -7.88 7.81 15.45
C ALA A 88 -8.44 9.23 15.28
N GLN A 89 -9.50 9.45 14.47
CA GLN A 89 -10.17 10.76 14.49
C GLN A 89 -11.15 10.84 15.67
N LEU A 90 -11.65 9.69 16.13
CA LEU A 90 -12.57 9.62 17.26
C LEU A 90 -11.86 9.70 18.63
N SER A 91 -10.60 9.27 18.74
CA SER A 91 -9.85 9.39 20.00
C SER A 91 -9.35 10.83 20.26
N PHE A 92 -9.00 11.57 19.21
CA PHE A 92 -8.58 12.97 19.36
C PHE A 92 -9.74 13.90 19.75
N LEU A 93 -10.96 13.66 19.26
CA LEU A 93 -12.16 14.42 19.64
C LEU A 93 -12.65 14.10 21.07
N MET A 94 -12.55 12.85 21.52
CA MET A 94 -12.92 12.48 22.90
C MET A 94 -11.96 13.07 23.94
N THR A 95 -10.67 13.15 23.63
CA THR A 95 -9.68 13.70 24.56
C THR A 95 -9.82 15.23 24.65
N PHE A 96 -10.14 15.90 23.54
CA PHE A 96 -10.34 17.36 23.53
C PHE A 96 -11.62 17.79 24.29
N LEU A 97 -12.70 17.00 24.24
CA LEU A 97 -13.92 17.26 25.02
C LEU A 97 -13.71 17.08 26.53
N LEU A 98 -12.96 16.05 26.95
CA LEU A 98 -12.64 15.84 28.37
C LEU A 98 -11.72 16.94 28.93
N PHE A 99 -10.82 17.47 28.11
CA PHE A 99 -9.95 18.58 28.53
C PHE A 99 -10.73 19.92 28.59
N TYR A 100 -11.63 20.18 27.64
CA TYR A 100 -12.43 21.42 27.62
C TYR A 100 -13.45 21.50 28.77
N MET A 101 -13.96 20.36 29.24
CA MET A 101 -14.87 20.32 30.39
C MET A 101 -14.16 20.54 31.74
N SER A 102 -12.84 20.33 31.80
CA SER A 102 -12.04 20.59 33.01
C SER A 102 -11.67 22.08 33.17
N VAL A 103 -11.51 22.83 32.06
CA VAL A 103 -11.12 24.26 32.09
C VAL A 103 -12.31 25.20 32.36
N ARG A 104 -13.55 24.71 32.33
CA ARG A 104 -14.76 25.49 32.66
C ARG A 104 -15.23 25.29 34.11
N CYS A 105 -14.44 24.57 34.93
CA CYS A 105 -14.75 24.32 36.35
C CYS A 105 -13.63 24.76 37.31
N PHE A 106 -12.67 25.55 36.85
CA PHE A 106 -11.71 26.27 37.69
C PHE A 106 -11.57 27.71 37.24
#